data_AF-W5STJ4-F1
#
_entry.id   AF-W5STJ4-F1
#
_cell.length_a   1.000
_cell.length_b   1.000
_cell.length_c   1.000
_cell.angle_alpha   90.00
_cell.angle_beta   90.00
_cell.angle_gamma   90.00
#
_symmetry.space_group_name_H-M   'P 1'
#
loop_
_entity.id
_entity.type
_entity.pdbx_description
1 polymer ?
#
loop_
_entity_poly.entity_id
_entity_poly.type
_entity_poly.pdbx_seq_one_letter_code
_entity_poly.pdbx_strand_id
1 'polypeptide(L)'
;MIMKRITFCALLMTLFLLMSCNNSASSPKDGQAAKSDGTLIDLKSVSSKITEAVAFAKDVKEVHTLVKSVGEFAKGIGNKVTQNTGAIAADAGGNNNGALIAGAFSIISVVSTKVEALGKKDGISAELKTQLDDVKAKSKAFLDKVKGDSELCKKDVSDDHAKKLWM
;
A
#
# COMPACT_ATOMS: atom_id res chain seq x y z
N MET A 1 -38.12 -0.83 -58.78
CA MET A 1 -37.56 -0.53 -57.45
C MET A 1 -38.70 -0.05 -56.56
N ILE A 2 -39.32 -0.96 -55.79
CA ILE A 2 -40.50 -0.66 -54.97
C ILE A 2 -40.00 -0.07 -53.65
N MET A 3 -40.02 1.26 -53.54
CA MET A 3 -39.77 1.97 -52.29
C MET A 3 -40.98 1.75 -51.38
N LYS A 4 -40.86 0.86 -50.38
CA LYS A 4 -41.87 0.69 -49.33
C LYS A 4 -42.06 2.05 -48.65
N ARG A 5 -43.21 2.70 -48.90
CA ARG A 5 -43.62 3.92 -48.19
C ARG A 5 -43.85 3.55 -46.72
N ILE A 6 -42.81 3.65 -45.90
CA ILE A 6 -42.98 3.63 -44.45
C ILE A 6 -43.80 4.88 -44.13
N THR A 7 -45.04 4.68 -43.71
CA THR A 7 -45.96 5.78 -43.39
C THR A 7 -45.36 6.61 -42.27
N PHE A 8 -45.38 7.94 -42.40
CA PHE A 8 -44.86 8.87 -41.38
C PHE A 8 -45.38 8.57 -39.96
N CYS A 9 -46.63 8.11 -39.84
CA CYS A 9 -47.21 7.62 -38.59
C CYS A 9 -46.47 6.40 -38.00
N ALA A 10 -46.01 5.45 -38.82
CA ALA A 10 -45.26 4.30 -38.34
C ALA A 10 -43.89 4.72 -37.78
N LEU A 11 -43.18 5.62 -38.47
CA LEU A 11 -41.93 6.22 -38.00
C LEU A 11 -42.12 7.00 -36.68
N LEU A 12 -43.16 7.83 -36.59
CA LEU A 12 -43.50 8.60 -35.40
C LEU A 12 -43.86 7.70 -34.21
N MET A 13 -44.62 6.63 -34.44
CA MET A 13 -44.97 5.65 -33.40
C MET A 13 -43.74 4.89 -32.89
N THR A 14 -42.82 4.46 -33.76
CA THR A 14 -41.55 3.86 -33.31
C THR A 14 -40.67 4.84 -32.55
N LEU A 15 -40.63 6.12 -32.94
CA LEU A 15 -39.85 7.13 -32.23
C LEU A 15 -40.42 7.40 -30.82
N PHE A 16 -41.74 7.48 -30.69
CA PHE A 16 -42.40 7.59 -29.37
C PHE A 16 -42.21 6.33 -28.53
N LEU A 17 -42.26 5.12 -29.10
CA LEU A 17 -41.99 3.88 -28.37
C LEU A 17 -40.53 3.80 -27.88
N LEU A 18 -39.57 4.22 -28.70
CA LEU A 18 -38.15 4.28 -28.33
C LEU A 18 -37.88 5.31 -27.23
N MET A 19 -38.58 6.46 -27.26
CA MET A 19 -38.49 7.47 -26.20
C MET A 19 -39.24 7.09 -24.91
N SER A 20 -40.28 6.25 -24.99
CA SER A 20 -41.08 5.83 -23.82
C SER A 20 -40.56 4.57 -23.13
N CYS A 21 -39.78 3.72 -23.81
CA CYS A 21 -39.12 2.57 -23.18
C CYS A 21 -37.87 2.95 -22.36
N ASN A 22 -37.38 4.18 -22.46
CA ASN A 22 -36.19 4.63 -21.72
C ASN A 22 -36.48 5.12 -20.28
N ASN A 23 -37.73 5.05 -19.81
CA ASN A 23 -38.14 5.47 -18.45
C ASN A 23 -38.31 4.32 -17.45
N SER A 24 -37.90 3.09 -17.78
CA SER A 24 -37.99 1.94 -16.87
C SER A 24 -36.83 1.84 -15.86
N ALA A 25 -35.80 2.67 -16.01
CA ALA A 25 -34.80 2.85 -14.97
C ALA A 25 -35.37 3.76 -13.88
N SER A 26 -35.53 3.22 -12.66
CA SER A 26 -35.84 4.01 -11.47
C SER A 26 -35.00 5.28 -11.46
N SER A 27 -35.64 6.46 -11.43
CA SER A 27 -34.92 7.73 -11.43
C SER A 27 -34.04 7.82 -10.18
N PRO A 28 -32.77 8.24 -10.32
CA PRO A 28 -31.89 8.40 -9.17
C PRO A 28 -32.49 9.42 -8.21
N LYS A 29 -32.57 9.04 -6.93
CA LYS A 29 -32.93 9.95 -5.84
C LYS A 29 -31.70 10.74 -5.39
N ASP A 30 -31.89 11.75 -4.55
CA ASP A 30 -30.78 12.52 -3.97
C ASP A 30 -29.71 11.59 -3.36
N GLY A 31 -28.46 11.77 -3.78
CA GLY A 31 -27.34 10.91 -3.37
C GLY A 31 -27.18 9.62 -4.17
N GLN A 32 -27.93 9.43 -5.26
CA GLN A 32 -27.79 8.29 -6.16
C GLN A 32 -27.37 8.72 -7.58
N ALA A 33 -26.65 7.86 -8.27
CA ALA A 33 -26.37 8.00 -9.71
C ALA A 33 -26.93 6.80 -10.47
N ALA A 34 -27.45 7.02 -11.69
CA ALA A 34 -27.99 5.96 -12.53
C ALA A 34 -27.00 5.59 -13.65
N LYS A 35 -26.79 4.30 -13.86
CA LYS A 35 -26.11 3.77 -15.04
C LYS A 35 -27.09 3.69 -16.21
N SER A 36 -26.58 3.60 -17.44
CA SER A 36 -27.40 3.44 -18.65
C SER A 36 -28.18 2.13 -18.70
N ASP A 37 -27.79 1.14 -17.89
CA ASP A 37 -28.47 -0.14 -17.71
C ASP A 37 -29.59 -0.08 -16.63
N GLY A 38 -29.83 1.09 -16.03
CA GLY A 38 -30.85 1.31 -14.99
C GLY A 38 -30.41 0.98 -13.57
N THR A 39 -29.17 0.50 -13.37
CA THR A 39 -28.62 0.26 -12.03
C THR A 39 -28.41 1.59 -11.30
N LEU A 40 -28.86 1.65 -10.04
CA LEU A 40 -28.63 2.78 -9.15
C LEU A 40 -27.39 2.56 -8.27
N ILE A 41 -26.51 3.56 -8.24
CA ILE A 41 -25.30 3.63 -7.43
C ILE A 41 -25.58 4.55 -6.23
N ASP A 42 -25.38 4.06 -5.02
CA ASP A 42 -25.39 4.89 -3.82
C ASP A 42 -24.05 5.63 -3.66
N LEU A 43 -24.06 6.95 -3.89
CA LEU A 43 -22.86 7.78 -3.82
C LEU A 43 -22.30 7.88 -2.40
N LYS A 44 -23.16 7.75 -1.37
CA LYS A 44 -22.72 7.76 0.03
C LYS A 44 -21.90 6.52 0.34
N SER A 45 -22.37 5.34 -0.07
CA SER A 45 -21.62 4.09 0.07
C SER A 45 -20.29 4.13 -0.70
N VAL A 46 -20.30 4.64 -1.94
CA VAL A 46 -19.08 4.80 -2.75
C VAL A 46 -18.08 5.74 -2.07
N SER A 47 -18.53 6.89 -1.56
CA SER A 47 -17.67 7.84 -0.85
C SER A 47 -17.05 7.25 0.42
N SER A 48 -17.80 6.45 1.19
CA SER A 48 -17.26 5.72 2.35
C SER A 48 -16.16 4.73 1.94
N LYS A 49 -16.43 3.90 0.92
CA LYS A 49 -15.44 2.92 0.41
C LYS A 49 -14.17 3.59 -0.11
N ILE A 50 -14.28 4.73 -0.79
CA ILE A 50 -13.12 5.52 -1.23
C ILE A 50 -12.33 6.01 -0.02
N THR A 51 -13.00 6.53 1.00
CA THR A 51 -12.35 7.01 2.23
C THR A 51 -11.61 5.90 2.95
N GLU A 52 -12.23 4.73 3.10
CA GLU A 52 -11.63 3.54 3.69
C GLU A 52 -10.42 3.03 2.89
N ALA A 53 -10.54 2.97 1.56
CA ALA A 53 -9.44 2.58 0.67
C ALA A 53 -8.26 3.55 0.74
N VAL A 54 -8.52 4.86 0.79
CA VAL A 54 -7.49 5.89 0.96
C VAL A 54 -6.79 5.77 2.32
N ALA A 55 -7.55 5.53 3.40
CA ALA A 55 -6.99 5.31 4.73
C ALA A 55 -6.10 4.05 4.76
N PHE A 56 -6.55 2.95 4.17
CA PHE A 56 -5.75 1.73 4.02
C PHE A 56 -4.46 1.99 3.23
N ALA A 57 -4.54 2.67 2.10
CA ALA A 57 -3.38 3.00 1.27
C ALA A 57 -2.37 3.90 1.99
N LYS A 58 -2.83 4.83 2.84
CA LYS A 58 -1.96 5.67 3.67
C LYS A 58 -1.13 4.84 4.65
N ASP A 59 -1.75 3.88 5.32
CA ASP A 59 -1.06 3.02 6.28
C ASP A 59 -0.05 2.09 5.58
N VAL A 60 -0.40 1.55 4.41
CA VAL A 60 0.54 0.78 3.58
C VAL A 60 1.71 1.65 3.12
N LYS A 61 1.48 2.93 2.79
CA LYS A 61 2.53 3.88 2.43
C LYS A 61 3.48 4.16 3.59
N GLU A 62 2.97 4.24 4.82
CA GLU A 62 3.81 4.37 6.02
C GLU A 62 4.74 3.16 6.18
N VAL A 63 4.20 1.93 6.07
CA VAL A 63 5.00 0.70 6.10
C VAL A 63 6.11 0.72 5.05
N HIS A 64 5.77 1.07 3.80
CA HIS A 64 6.76 1.17 2.73
C HIS A 64 7.86 2.21 3.02
N THR A 65 7.49 3.35 3.62
CA THR A 65 8.44 4.41 3.99
C THR A 65 9.39 3.95 5.09
N LEU A 66 8.89 3.23 6.10
CA LEU A 66 9.71 2.65 7.17
C LEU A 66 10.69 1.60 6.64
N VAL A 67 10.24 0.71 5.76
CA VAL A 67 11.14 -0.28 5.14
C VAL A 67 12.21 0.42 4.29
N LYS A 68 11.85 1.47 3.54
CA LYS A 68 12.82 2.27 2.80
C LYS A 68 13.84 2.96 3.69
N SER A 69 13.44 3.50 4.85
CA SER A 69 14.39 4.16 5.76
C SER A 69 15.42 3.19 6.33
N VAL A 70 15.04 1.93 6.57
CA VAL A 70 16.00 0.88 6.97
C VAL A 70 16.99 0.56 5.84
N GLY A 71 16.56 0.62 4.57
CA GLY A 71 17.47 0.46 3.43
C GLY A 71 18.58 1.52 3.39
N GLU A 72 18.33 2.72 3.90
CA GLU A 72 19.32 3.80 3.97
C GLU A 72 20.39 3.57 5.03
N PHE A 73 20.11 2.74 6.05
CA PHE A 73 21.06 2.47 7.14
C PHE A 73 22.33 1.78 6.65
N ALA A 74 22.25 0.99 5.56
CA ALA A 74 23.42 0.37 4.94
C ALA A 74 24.52 1.39 4.57
N LYS A 75 24.15 2.64 4.23
CA LYS A 75 25.08 3.72 3.90
C LYS A 75 25.85 4.24 5.14
N GLY A 76 25.32 3.99 6.34
CA GLY A 76 25.95 4.38 7.60
C GLY A 76 26.96 3.36 8.13
N ILE A 77 27.05 2.17 7.53
CA ILE A 77 27.96 1.12 8.01
C ILE A 77 29.42 1.57 7.88
N GLY A 78 30.19 1.42 8.96
CA GLY A 78 31.60 1.79 9.01
C GLY A 78 31.84 3.29 8.87
N ASN A 79 30.80 4.11 9.01
CA ASN A 79 30.88 5.56 8.85
C ASN A 79 30.51 6.28 10.15
N LYS A 80 31.00 7.51 10.28
CA LYS A 80 30.63 8.45 11.35
C LYS A 80 30.43 9.85 10.79
N VAL A 81 29.78 10.70 11.60
CA VAL A 81 29.69 12.13 11.35
C VAL A 81 30.98 12.80 11.78
N THR A 82 31.56 13.63 10.92
CA THR A 82 32.75 14.43 11.23
C THR A 82 32.39 15.68 12.01
N GLN A 83 33.20 16.01 13.03
CA GLN A 83 33.05 17.26 13.77
C GLN A 83 33.21 18.46 12.83
N ASN A 84 32.52 19.57 13.15
CA ASN A 84 32.52 20.85 12.42
C ASN A 84 31.83 20.84 11.05
N THR A 85 32.05 19.83 10.20
CA THR A 85 31.46 19.79 8.85
C THR A 85 30.17 18.99 8.77
N GLY A 86 29.91 18.09 9.72
CA GLY A 86 28.73 17.22 9.70
C GLY A 86 28.72 16.22 8.54
N ALA A 87 29.85 16.04 7.86
CA ALA A 87 29.97 15.12 6.73
C ALA A 87 30.00 13.66 7.22
N ILE A 88 29.52 12.75 6.38
CA ILE A 88 29.65 11.31 6.61
C ILE A 88 31.00 10.86 6.04
N ALA A 89 31.84 10.28 6.88
CA ALA A 89 33.16 9.76 6.50
C ALA A 89 33.42 8.41 7.16
N ALA A 90 34.36 7.65 6.60
CA ALA A 90 34.78 6.37 7.16
C ALA A 90 35.25 6.53 8.61
N ASP A 91 34.79 5.64 9.49
CA ASP A 91 35.26 5.56 10.86
C ASP A 91 36.53 4.71 10.90
N ALA A 92 37.68 5.35 11.11
CA ALA A 92 38.97 4.67 11.26
C ALA A 92 39.02 3.68 12.43
N GLY A 93 38.13 3.84 13.43
CA GLY A 93 37.95 2.86 14.51
C GLY A 93 37.17 1.60 14.10
N GLY A 94 36.40 1.69 13.00
CA GLY A 94 35.61 0.61 12.41
C GLY A 94 34.61 -0.05 13.37
N ASN A 95 33.84 -1.01 12.86
CA ASN A 95 33.22 -2.06 13.68
C ASN A 95 32.34 -1.57 14.85
N ASN A 96 31.66 -0.43 14.73
CA ASN A 96 30.81 0.15 15.77
C ASN A 96 29.34 0.21 15.35
N ASN A 97 28.87 -0.81 14.62
CA ASN A 97 27.57 -0.76 13.96
C ASN A 97 26.40 -1.25 14.85
N GLY A 98 26.62 -1.64 16.11
CA GLY A 98 25.58 -2.23 16.96
C GLY A 98 24.34 -1.34 17.13
N ALA A 99 24.53 -0.03 17.31
CA ALA A 99 23.42 0.92 17.43
C ALA A 99 22.62 1.05 16.11
N LEU A 100 23.29 0.96 14.96
CA LEU A 100 22.65 0.98 13.65
C LEU A 100 21.78 -0.27 13.45
N ILE A 101 22.29 -1.46 13.83
CA ILE A 101 21.53 -2.72 13.80
C ILE A 101 20.32 -2.65 14.74
N ALA A 102 20.50 -2.16 15.96
CA ALA A 102 19.40 -1.99 16.92
C ALA A 102 18.31 -1.04 16.38
N GLY A 103 18.72 0.04 15.71
CA GLY A 103 17.79 0.95 15.03
C GLY A 103 17.00 0.26 13.92
N ALA A 104 17.67 -0.51 13.05
CA ALA A 104 17.02 -1.27 11.99
C ALA A 104 16.03 -2.30 12.55
N PHE A 105 16.45 -3.05 13.58
CA PHE A 105 15.61 -4.02 14.28
C PHE A 105 14.35 -3.38 14.87
N SER A 106 14.50 -2.21 15.51
CA SER A 106 13.37 -1.47 16.09
C SER A 106 12.37 -1.06 15.01
N ILE A 107 12.83 -0.48 13.90
CA ILE A 107 11.95 -0.04 12.81
C ILE A 107 11.24 -1.24 12.16
N ILE A 108 11.94 -2.35 11.89
CA ILE A 108 11.30 -3.54 11.32
C ILE A 108 10.32 -4.20 12.30
N SER A 109 10.54 -4.12 13.61
CA SER A 109 9.57 -4.54 14.62
C SER A 109 8.27 -3.73 14.55
N VAL A 110 8.38 -2.41 14.35
CA VAL A 110 7.23 -1.53 14.10
C VAL A 110 6.53 -1.90 12.80
N VAL A 111 7.26 -2.16 11.72
CA VAL A 111 6.70 -2.63 10.44
C VAL A 111 5.88 -3.92 10.63
N SER A 112 6.46 -4.92 11.31
CA SER A 112 5.77 -6.19 11.59
C SER A 112 4.44 -5.97 12.32
N THR A 113 4.42 -5.06 13.31
CA THR A 113 3.23 -4.73 14.09
C THR A 113 2.16 -4.02 13.23
N LYS A 114 2.57 -3.05 12.41
CA LYS A 114 1.67 -2.30 11.52
C LYS A 114 1.05 -3.18 10.44
N VAL A 115 1.84 -4.07 9.83
CA VAL A 115 1.37 -4.99 8.80
C VAL A 115 0.39 -6.01 9.39
N GLU A 116 0.65 -6.50 10.61
CA GLU A 116 -0.31 -7.34 11.33
C GLU A 116 -1.63 -6.63 11.61
N ALA A 117 -1.58 -5.36 12.05
CA ALA A 117 -2.78 -4.56 12.27
C ALA A 117 -3.55 -4.32 10.96
N LEU A 118 -2.85 -4.06 9.86
CA LEU A 118 -3.45 -3.96 8.53
C LEU A 118 -4.16 -5.26 8.14
N GLY A 119 -3.52 -6.41 8.32
CA GLY A 119 -4.10 -7.71 7.95
C GLY A 119 -5.33 -8.13 8.75
N LYS A 120 -5.63 -7.43 9.86
CA LYS A 120 -6.80 -7.65 10.73
C LYS A 120 -7.98 -6.73 10.41
N LYS A 121 -7.85 -5.76 9.51
CA LYS A 121 -8.98 -4.88 9.15
C LYS A 121 -10.03 -5.66 8.36
N ASP A 122 -11.29 -5.36 8.65
CA ASP A 122 -12.44 -5.90 7.94
C ASP A 122 -12.46 -5.44 6.48
N GLY A 123 -13.04 -6.25 5.60
CA GLY A 123 -13.24 -5.91 4.19
C GLY A 123 -11.99 -5.98 3.30
N ILE A 124 -10.83 -6.39 3.84
CA ILE A 124 -9.63 -6.63 3.02
C ILE A 124 -9.80 -7.91 2.20
N SER A 125 -9.42 -7.86 0.92
CA SER A 125 -9.46 -9.02 0.03
C SER A 125 -8.44 -10.09 0.45
N ALA A 126 -8.72 -11.35 0.11
CA ALA A 126 -7.81 -12.46 0.37
C ALA A 126 -6.41 -12.25 -0.27
N GLU A 127 -6.38 -11.61 -1.44
CA GLU A 127 -5.14 -11.25 -2.14
C GLU A 127 -4.29 -10.24 -1.35
N LEU A 128 -4.89 -9.14 -0.88
CA LEU A 128 -4.19 -8.15 -0.06
C LEU A 128 -3.73 -8.75 1.27
N LYS A 129 -4.53 -9.64 1.87
CA LYS A 129 -4.15 -10.35 3.09
C LYS A 129 -2.90 -11.21 2.86
N THR A 130 -2.85 -11.94 1.74
CA THR A 130 -1.69 -12.75 1.35
C THR A 130 -0.44 -11.89 1.19
N GLN A 131 -0.55 -10.71 0.57
CA GLN A 131 0.57 -9.77 0.44
C GLN A 131 1.04 -9.23 1.80
N LEU A 132 0.11 -8.92 2.71
CA LEU A 132 0.46 -8.49 4.07
C LEU A 132 1.13 -9.61 4.88
N ASP A 133 0.65 -10.84 4.76
CA ASP A 133 1.27 -12.00 5.42
C ASP A 133 2.69 -12.26 4.91
N ASP A 134 2.95 -12.06 3.62
CA ASP A 134 4.29 -12.13 3.04
C ASP A 134 5.22 -11.05 3.60
N VAL A 135 4.77 -9.80 3.68
CA VAL A 135 5.55 -8.71 4.30
C VAL A 135 5.82 -9.02 5.77
N LYS A 136 4.83 -9.56 6.50
CA LYS A 136 4.96 -9.96 7.90
C LYS A 136 5.99 -11.08 8.06
N ALA A 137 5.95 -12.10 7.20
CA ALA A 137 6.88 -13.21 7.21
C ALA A 137 8.32 -12.73 6.94
N LYS A 138 8.51 -11.87 5.94
CA LYS A 138 9.82 -11.24 5.66
C LYS A 138 10.32 -10.37 6.81
N SER A 139 9.44 -9.59 7.43
CA SER A 139 9.78 -8.79 8.63
C SER A 139 10.23 -9.69 9.77
N LYS A 140 9.50 -10.77 10.04
CA LYS A 140 9.87 -11.77 11.06
C LYS A 140 11.21 -12.43 10.75
N ALA A 141 11.45 -12.83 9.50
CA ALA A 141 12.70 -13.45 9.09
C ALA A 141 13.91 -12.52 9.33
N PHE A 142 13.77 -11.22 9.03
CA PHE A 142 14.79 -10.22 9.35
C PHE A 142 15.05 -10.14 10.86
N LEU A 143 14.01 -10.01 11.67
CA LEU A 143 14.14 -9.92 13.13
C LEU A 143 14.76 -11.20 13.73
N ASP A 144 14.37 -12.37 13.23
CA ASP A 144 14.92 -13.64 13.67
C ASP A 144 16.38 -13.80 13.25
N LYS A 145 16.78 -13.34 12.06
CA LYS A 145 18.18 -13.29 11.62
C LYS A 145 19.04 -12.44 12.57
N VAL A 146 18.56 -11.26 12.95
CA VAL A 146 19.30 -10.39 13.90
C VAL A 146 19.45 -11.05 15.28
N LYS A 147 18.36 -11.56 15.85
CA LYS A 147 18.39 -12.20 17.19
C LYS A 147 19.17 -13.53 17.19
N GLY A 148 19.21 -14.22 16.06
CA GLY A 148 19.86 -15.52 15.92
C GLY A 148 21.37 -15.44 15.71
N ASP A 149 21.91 -14.24 15.44
CA ASP A 149 23.34 -14.01 15.21
C ASP A 149 23.92 -13.20 16.37
N SER A 150 24.72 -13.86 17.21
CA SER A 150 25.39 -13.20 18.33
C SER A 150 26.35 -12.11 17.90
N GLU A 151 26.88 -12.15 16.67
CA GLU A 151 27.77 -11.11 16.14
C GLU A 151 27.00 -9.82 15.82
N LEU A 152 25.70 -9.91 15.51
CA LEU A 152 24.83 -8.75 15.26
C LEU A 152 24.28 -8.13 16.55
N CYS A 153 24.38 -8.84 17.68
CA CYS A 153 23.83 -8.42 18.97
C CYS A 153 24.85 -7.70 19.86
N LYS A 154 26.05 -7.43 19.36
CA LYS A 154 27.14 -6.75 20.10
C LYS A 154 27.07 -5.24 19.93
N LYS A 155 27.78 -4.51 20.79
CA LYS A 155 27.99 -3.05 20.62
C LYS A 155 28.87 -2.78 19.40
N ASP A 156 29.92 -3.57 19.27
CA ASP A 156 31.01 -3.49 18.31
C ASP A 156 30.80 -4.43 17.11
N VAL A 157 29.61 -4.38 16.50
CA VAL A 157 29.33 -5.15 15.29
C VAL A 157 30.26 -4.71 14.16
N SER A 158 31.05 -5.65 13.64
CA SER A 158 31.98 -5.38 12.53
C SER A 158 31.25 -4.94 11.26
N ASP A 159 31.93 -4.19 10.40
CA ASP A 159 31.35 -3.72 9.13
C ASP A 159 30.90 -4.89 8.23
N ASP A 160 31.65 -5.99 8.23
CA ASP A 160 31.32 -7.17 7.41
C ASP A 160 30.09 -7.91 7.92
N HIS A 161 29.97 -8.11 9.24
CA HIS A 161 28.77 -8.67 9.84
C HIS A 161 27.56 -7.76 9.58
N ALA A 162 27.72 -6.44 9.75
CA ALA A 162 26.66 -5.48 9.46
C ALA A 162 26.22 -5.55 7.98
N LYS A 163 27.15 -5.54 7.02
CA LYS A 163 26.82 -5.60 5.57
C LYS A 163 26.01 -6.84 5.21
N LYS A 164 26.34 -8.01 5.78
CA LYS A 164 25.60 -9.27 5.56
C LYS A 164 24.13 -9.20 5.98
N LEU A 165 23.71 -8.21 6.77
CA LEU A 165 22.31 -8.01 7.13
C LEU A 165 21.50 -7.36 5.99
N TRP A 166 22.13 -6.49 5.19
CA TRP A 166 21.50 -5.77 4.07
C TRP A 166 21.77 -6.37 2.68
N MET A 167 22.65 -7.37 2.60
CA MET A 167 22.86 -8.23 1.42
C MET A 167 21.90 -9.41 1.41
#